data_AF-A0A2N3BE70-F1
#
_entry.id   AF-A0A2N3BE70-F1
#
_cell.length_a   1.000
_cell.length_b   1.000
_cell.length_c   1.000
_cell.angle_alpha   90.00
_cell.angle_beta   90.00
_cell.angle_gamma   90.00
#
_symmetry.space_group_name_H-M   'P 1'
#
loop_
_entity.id
_entity.type
_entity.pdbx_description
1 polymer ?
#
loop_
_entity_poly.entity_id
_entity_poly.type
_entity_poly.pdbx_seq_one_letter_code
_entity_poly.pdbx_strand_id
1 'polypeptide(L)'
;MNDALKTVELLERLFDLERHAIRTGVFAALTDLAARKEELADGLEGAPAEALERLRARAQGNQRLLAAALKGVRAAQRRLDLITRASRSLSSYDALGRARTVASGGPKVERRA
;
A
#
# COMPACT_ATOMS: atom_id res chain seq x y z
N MET A 1 -15.13 29.18 20.09
CA MET A 1 -15.96 27.96 19.99
C MET A 1 -16.14 27.46 18.55
N ASN A 2 -16.23 28.33 17.54
CA ASN A 2 -16.48 27.90 16.16
C ASN A 2 -15.24 27.30 15.45
N ASP A 3 -14.03 27.73 15.80
CA ASP A 3 -12.83 27.28 15.07
C ASP A 3 -12.40 25.85 15.43
N ALA A 4 -12.56 25.41 16.69
CA ALA A 4 -12.29 24.02 17.06
C ALA A 4 -13.18 23.02 16.31
N LEU A 5 -14.46 23.36 16.11
CA LEU A 5 -15.38 22.53 15.33
C LEU A 5 -15.03 22.51 13.83
N LYS A 6 -14.59 23.64 13.27
CA LYS A 6 -14.05 23.67 11.89
C LYS A 6 -12.80 22.80 11.76
N THR A 7 -11.89 22.84 12.73
CA THR A 7 -10.71 21.98 12.75
C THR A 7 -11.10 20.51 12.75
N VAL A 8 -12.10 20.13 13.56
CA VAL A 8 -12.66 18.77 13.57
C VAL A 8 -13.17 18.39 12.19
N GLU A 9 -13.99 19.23 11.54
CA GLU A 9 -14.51 18.94 10.19
C GLU A 9 -13.41 18.79 9.14
N LEU A 10 -12.37 19.62 9.20
CA LEU A 10 -11.20 19.51 8.31
C LEU A 10 -10.45 18.20 8.52
N LEU A 11 -10.22 17.81 9.78
CA LEU A 11 -9.59 16.54 10.11
C LEU A 11 -10.43 15.34 9.67
N GLU A 12 -11.76 15.40 9.82
CA GLU A 12 -12.64 14.35 9.31
C GLU A 12 -12.50 14.17 7.79
N ARG A 13 -12.44 15.28 7.03
CA ARG A 13 -12.19 15.23 5.59
C ARG A 13 -10.82 14.65 5.26
N LEU A 14 -9.78 15.00 6.00
CA LEU A 14 -8.44 14.41 5.81
C LEU A 14 -8.43 12.90 6.07
N PHE A 15 -9.16 12.43 7.09
CA PHE A 15 -9.33 10.99 7.34
C PHE A 15 -10.10 10.28 6.21
N ASP A 16 -11.08 10.94 5.60
CA ASP A 16 -11.80 10.38 4.45
C ASP A 16 -10.92 10.30 3.20
N LEU A 17 -10.09 11.32 2.96
CA LEU A 17 -9.08 11.30 1.89
C LEU A 17 -8.03 10.22 2.12
N GLU A 18 -7.54 10.07 3.35
CA GLU A 18 -6.59 9.01 3.72
C GLU A 18 -7.18 7.62 3.48
N ARG A 19 -8.43 7.39 3.91
CA ARG A 19 -9.14 6.15 3.63
C ARG A 19 -9.24 5.88 2.13
N HIS A 20 -9.58 6.90 1.34
CA HIS A 20 -9.67 6.77 -0.11
C HIS A 20 -8.30 6.39 -0.70
N ALA A 21 -7.24 7.10 -0.35
CA ALA A 21 -5.88 6.86 -0.83
C ALA A 21 -5.38 5.44 -0.49
N ILE A 22 -5.65 4.95 0.73
CA ILE A 22 -5.27 3.58 1.12
C ILE A 22 -6.01 2.54 0.27
N ARG A 23 -7.31 2.75 -0.02
CA ARG A 23 -8.12 1.82 -0.81
C ARG A 23 -7.73 1.82 -2.30
N THR A 24 -7.33 2.97 -2.84
CA THR A 24 -6.90 3.09 -4.23
C THR A 24 -5.41 2.80 -4.44
N GLY A 25 -4.66 2.61 -3.35
CA GLY A 25 -3.22 2.31 -3.40
C GLY A 25 -2.32 3.53 -3.67
N VAL A 26 -2.85 4.74 -3.53
CA VAL A 26 -2.12 6.00 -3.72
C VAL A 26 -1.35 6.33 -2.44
N PHE A 27 -0.37 5.49 -2.08
CA PHE A 27 0.34 5.60 -0.80
C PHE A 27 1.25 6.83 -0.71
N ALA A 28 1.71 7.37 -1.83
CA ALA A 28 2.53 8.59 -1.86
C ALA A 28 1.81 9.80 -1.25
N ALA A 29 0.48 9.87 -1.39
CA ALA A 29 -0.32 10.96 -0.82
C ALA A 29 -0.41 10.91 0.72
N LEU A 30 -0.05 9.78 1.35
CA LEU A 30 -0.17 9.63 2.81
C LEU A 30 0.81 10.51 3.59
N THR A 31 1.97 10.80 3.02
CA THR A 31 2.97 11.69 3.66
C THR A 31 2.44 13.11 3.78
N ASP A 32 1.88 13.66 2.69
CA ASP A 32 1.28 14.99 2.69
C ASP A 32 0.04 15.06 3.60
N LEU A 33 -0.78 14.01 3.61
CA LEU A 33 -1.93 13.92 4.49
C LEU A 33 -1.53 13.84 5.97
N ALA A 34 -0.39 13.22 6.30
CA ALA A 34 0.13 13.18 7.67
C ALA A 34 0.55 14.58 8.14
N ALA A 35 1.31 15.31 7.32
CA ALA A 35 1.75 16.67 7.64
C ALA A 35 0.56 17.62 7.88
N ARG A 36 -0.45 17.59 7.01
CA ARG A 36 -1.66 18.41 7.18
C ARG A 36 -2.46 18.08 8.43
N LYS A 37 -2.44 16.82 8.89
CA LYS A 37 -3.09 16.41 10.14
C LYS A 37 -2.33 16.93 11.35
N GLU A 38 -1.01 16.95 11.31
CA GLU A 38 -0.16 17.51 12.37
C GLU A 38 -0.38 19.03 12.51
N GLU A 39 -0.42 19.77 11.40
CA GLU A 39 -0.70 21.22 11.40
C GLU A 39 -2.05 21.59 12.03
N LEU A 40 -3.04 20.70 11.91
CA LEU A 40 -4.38 20.92 12.45
C LEU A 40 -4.56 20.39 13.88
N ALA A 41 -3.56 19.70 14.44
CA ALA A 41 -3.68 19.08 15.76
C ALA A 41 -3.85 20.11 16.87
N ASP A 42 -3.12 21.22 16.81
CA ASP A 42 -3.18 22.30 17.80
C ASP A 42 -4.55 23.02 17.80
N GLY A 43 -5.24 23.01 16.65
CA GLY A 43 -6.57 23.60 16.51
C GLY A 43 -7.70 22.78 17.16
N LEU A 44 -7.38 21.64 17.80
CA LEU A 44 -8.35 20.81 18.52
C LEU A 44 -8.59 21.28 19.97
N GLU A 45 -7.81 22.24 20.46
CA GLU A 45 -8.03 22.78 21.81
C GLU A 45 -9.46 23.33 21.96
N GLY A 46 -10.18 22.85 22.98
CA GLY A 46 -11.57 23.22 23.23
C GLY A 46 -12.61 22.52 22.34
N ALA A 47 -12.21 21.53 21.54
CA ALA A 47 -13.17 20.66 20.85
C ALA A 47 -13.96 19.81 21.87
N PRO A 48 -15.27 19.56 21.63
CA PRO A 48 -16.07 18.75 22.52
C PRO A 48 -15.60 17.29 22.51
N ALA A 49 -15.68 16.62 23.66
CA ALA A 49 -15.22 15.25 23.83
C ALA A 49 -15.83 14.28 22.81
N GLU A 50 -17.11 14.43 22.48
CA GLU A 50 -17.79 13.61 21.46
C GLU A 50 -17.16 13.74 20.08
N ALA A 51 -16.70 14.94 19.70
CA ALA A 51 -16.03 15.16 18.42
C ALA A 51 -14.65 14.51 18.40
N LEU A 52 -13.90 14.62 19.51
CA LEU A 52 -12.60 13.97 19.66
C LEU A 52 -12.71 12.43 19.60
N GLU A 53 -13.74 11.85 20.23
CA GLU A 53 -14.00 10.41 20.15
C GLU A 53 -14.33 9.95 18.73
N ARG A 54 -15.13 10.72 17.97
CA ARG A 54 -15.38 10.41 16.55
C ARG A 54 -14.09 10.45 15.72
N LEU A 55 -13.25 11.47 15.90
CA LEU A 55 -11.95 11.56 15.23
C LEU A 55 -11.05 10.38 15.58
N ARG A 56 -10.98 10.02 16.86
CA ARG A 56 -10.22 8.86 17.35
C ARG A 56 -10.68 7.56 16.70
N ALA A 57 -11.99 7.33 16.63
CA ALA A 57 -12.56 6.14 15.99
C ALA A 57 -12.20 6.07 14.49
N ARG A 58 -12.29 7.19 13.77
CA ARG A 58 -11.89 7.28 12.34
C ARG A 58 -10.39 6.99 12.16
N ALA A 59 -9.54 7.60 12.98
CA ALA A 59 -8.10 7.41 12.94
C ALA A 59 -7.70 5.94 13.17
N GLN A 60 -8.29 5.29 14.17
CA GLN A 60 -8.07 3.86 14.43
C GLN A 60 -8.55 2.98 13.26
N GLY A 61 -9.69 3.34 12.65
CA GLY A 61 -10.19 2.65 11.46
C GLY A 61 -9.19 2.72 10.30
N ASN A 62 -8.63 3.90 10.04
CA ASN A 62 -7.63 4.09 9.00
C ASN A 62 -6.31 3.38 9.30
N GLN A 63 -5.87 3.37 10.56
CA GLN A 63 -4.67 2.63 10.96
C GLN A 63 -4.81 1.12 10.72
N ARG A 64 -5.97 0.54 11.06
CA ARG A 64 -6.28 -0.87 10.77
C ARG A 64 -6.31 -1.14 9.26
N LEU A 65 -6.90 -0.23 8.49
CA LEU A 65 -6.99 -0.33 7.03
C LEU A 65 -5.60 -0.28 6.37
N LEU A 66 -4.74 0.65 6.78
CA LEU A 66 -3.37 0.76 6.30
C LEU A 66 -2.55 -0.50 6.63
N ALA A 67 -2.68 -1.02 7.85
CA ALA A 67 -2.02 -2.26 8.24
C ALA A 67 -2.48 -3.45 7.37
N ALA A 68 -3.77 -3.53 7.05
CA ALA A 68 -4.29 -4.54 6.14
C ALA A 68 -3.76 -4.37 4.70
N ALA A 69 -3.71 -3.14 4.20
CA ALA A 69 -3.15 -2.83 2.89
C ALA A 69 -1.67 -3.22 2.78
N LEU A 70 -0.86 -2.91 3.79
CA LEU A 70 0.55 -3.32 3.86
C LEU A 70 0.73 -4.84 3.81
N LYS A 71 -0.11 -5.59 4.55
CA LYS A 71 -0.11 -7.06 4.49
C LYS A 71 -0.45 -7.57 3.09
N GLY A 72 -1.43 -6.95 2.43
CA GLY A 72 -1.84 -7.26 1.06
C GLY A 72 -0.72 -7.02 0.04
N VAL A 73 -0.09 -5.85 0.07
CA VAL A 73 1.04 -5.51 -0.81
C VAL A 73 2.19 -6.51 -0.65
N ARG A 74 2.56 -6.85 0.59
CA ARG A 74 3.61 -7.85 0.85
C ARG A 74 3.22 -9.24 0.33
N ALA A 75 1.95 -9.61 0.40
CA ALA A 75 1.48 -10.89 -0.15
C ALA A 75 1.57 -10.92 -1.68
N ALA A 76 1.19 -9.82 -2.35
CA ALA A 76 1.34 -9.67 -3.79
C ALA A 76 2.81 -9.72 -4.23
N GLN A 77 3.71 -9.02 -3.52
CA GLN A 77 5.16 -9.08 -3.75
C GLN A 77 5.68 -10.53 -3.66
N ARG A 78 5.35 -11.25 -2.58
CA ARG A 78 5.73 -12.67 -2.45
C ARG A 78 5.21 -13.52 -3.60
N ARG A 79 3.98 -13.26 -4.08
CA ARG A 79 3.41 -14.01 -5.21
C ARG A 79 4.16 -13.73 -6.52
N LEU A 80 4.52 -12.48 -6.78
CA LEU A 80 5.33 -12.10 -7.95
C LEU A 80 6.73 -12.70 -7.88
N ASP A 81 7.36 -12.73 -6.71
CA ASP A 81 8.67 -13.35 -6.52
C ASP A 81 8.63 -14.86 -6.81
N LEU A 82 7.57 -15.55 -6.39
CA LEU A 82 7.40 -16.98 -6.71
C LEU A 82 7.24 -17.21 -8.21
N ILE A 83 6.44 -16.38 -8.89
CA ILE A 83 6.22 -16.49 -10.35
C ILE A 83 7.52 -16.21 -11.12
N THR A 84 8.26 -15.17 -10.75
CA THR A 84 9.52 -14.79 -11.41
C THR A 84 10.65 -15.79 -11.16
N ARG A 85 10.68 -16.44 -9.99
CA ARG A 85 11.62 -17.54 -9.72
C ARG A 85 11.27 -18.79 -10.54
N ALA A 86 10.00 -19.19 -10.57
CA ALA A 86 9.54 -20.34 -11.35
C ALA A 86 9.79 -20.18 -12.85
N SER A 87 9.63 -18.96 -13.40
CA SER A 87 9.90 -18.70 -14.83
C SER A 87 11.40 -18.76 -15.16
N ARG A 88 12.28 -18.41 -14.22
CA ARG A 88 13.74 -18.56 -14.36
C ARG A 88 14.21 -20.00 -14.15
N SER A 89 13.49 -20.77 -13.33
CA SER A 89 13.80 -22.16 -13.00
C SER A 89 12.89 -23.15 -13.73
N LEU A 90 12.34 -22.81 -14.91
CA LEU A 90 11.72 -23.79 -15.80
C LEU A 90 12.81 -24.72 -16.35
N SER A 91 13.33 -25.54 -15.45
CA SER A 91 14.18 -26.67 -15.73
C SER A 91 13.27 -27.72 -16.34
N SER A 92 13.11 -27.66 -17.65
CA SER A 92 12.44 -28.72 -18.39
C SER A 92 13.28 -29.98 -18.18
N TYR A 93 12.69 -30.99 -17.53
CA TYR A 93 13.24 -32.33 -17.53
C TYR A 93 13.16 -32.83 -18.98
N ASP A 94 14.31 -33.19 -19.55
CA ASP A 94 14.32 -33.93 -20.81
C ASP A 94 13.67 -35.31 -20.60
N ALA A 95 13.33 -35.99 -21.69
CA ALA A 95 12.72 -37.32 -21.65
C ALA A 95 13.61 -38.41 -20.96
N LEU A 96 14.81 -38.06 -20.48
CA LEU A 96 15.78 -38.92 -19.82
C LEU A 96 15.98 -38.57 -18.33
N GLY A 97 15.18 -37.65 -17.76
CA GLY A 97 15.17 -37.32 -16.34
C GLY A 97 16.36 -36.47 -15.86
N ARG A 98 17.09 -35.79 -16.76
CA ARG A 98 18.18 -34.89 -16.37
C ARG A 98 17.68 -33.44 -16.28
N ALA A 99 18.00 -32.79 -15.17
CA ALA A 99 17.69 -31.37 -14.96
C ALA A 99 18.55 -30.51 -15.90
N ARG A 100 17.94 -29.90 -16.92
CA ARG A 100 18.58 -28.84 -17.72
C ARG A 100 18.01 -27.48 -17.32
N THR A 101 18.86 -26.61 -16.78
CA THR A 101 18.54 -25.20 -16.60
C THR A 101 18.44 -24.52 -17.97
N VAL A 102 17.23 -24.25 -18.45
CA VAL A 102 17.01 -23.46 -19.67
C VAL A 102 17.17 -21.98 -19.29
N ALA A 103 18.39 -21.46 -19.40
CA ALA A 103 18.60 -20.01 -19.33
C ALA A 103 17.93 -19.38 -20.57
N SER A 104 16.93 -18.53 -20.35
CA SER A 104 16.36 -17.68 -21.41
C SER A 104 17.40 -16.67 -21.85
N GLY A 105 18.19 -17.04 -22.86
CA GLY A 105 19.28 -16.26 -23.41
C GLY A 105 19.22 -16.19 -24.93
N GLY A 106 18.25 -15.42 -25.46
CA GLY A 106 18.25 -14.81 -26.80
C GLY A 106 18.26 -15.75 -28.04
N PRO A 107 17.65 -15.33 -29.17
CA PRO A 107 17.70 -16.10 -30.41
C PRO A 107 19.10 -15.98 -31.04
N LYS A 108 19.96 -17.00 -30.88
CA LYS A 108 21.11 -17.19 -31.78
C LYS A 108 20.61 -17.92 -33.03
N VAL A 109 20.34 -17.13 -34.07
CA VAL A 109 20.13 -17.62 -35.44
C VAL A 109 21.46 -18.15 -35.95
N GLU A 110 21.59 -19.46 -36.11
CA GLU A 110 22.68 -20.08 -36.88
C GLU A 110 22.31 -20.07 -38.37
N ARG A 111 23.08 -19.32 -39.17
CA ARG A 111 23.08 -19.37 -40.63
C ARG A 111 23.72 -20.70 -41.05
N ARG A 112 22.96 -21.57 -41.72
CA ARG A 112 23.54 -22.70 -42.48
C ARG A 112 24.16 -22.16 -43.78
N ALA A 113 25.41 -22.52 -44.02
CA ALA A 113 26.07 -22.54 -45.32
C ALA A 113 26.68 -23.93 -45.50
#